data_AF-A0A947WEJ0-F1
#
_entry.id   AF-A0A947WEJ0-F1
#
_cell.length_a   1.000
_cell.length_b   1.000
_cell.length_c   1.000
_cell.angle_alpha   90.00
_cell.angle_beta   90.00
_cell.angle_gamma   90.00
#
_symmetry.space_group_name_H-M   'P 1'
#
loop_
_entity.id
_entity.type
_entity.pdbx_description
1 polymer ?
#
loop_
_entity_poly.entity_id
_entity_poly.type
_entity_poly.pdbx_seq_one_letter_code
_entity_poly.pdbx_strand_id
1 'polypeptide(L)'
;MPARRPRPPIIALTALLAAASGCILDADPPNLAPVIEALNAMPALVEPDSSSVVTAQASDPEGAGLDYRWNTTAGCFTAGFYEAI
;
A
#
# COMPACT_ATOMS: atom_id res chain seq x y z
N MET A 1 17.08 -80.79 10.37
CA MET A 1 16.10 -79.70 10.59
C MET A 1 16.84 -78.37 10.50
N PRO A 2 16.50 -77.42 9.62
CA PRO A 2 17.21 -76.14 9.54
C PRO A 2 16.67 -75.11 10.55
N ALA A 3 17.58 -74.40 11.21
CA ALA A 3 17.31 -73.37 12.21
C ALA A 3 16.72 -72.09 11.59
N ARG A 4 15.66 -71.53 12.21
CA ARG A 4 15.07 -70.25 11.80
C ARG A 4 16.00 -69.09 12.18
N ARG A 5 16.46 -68.31 11.20
CA ARG A 5 17.15 -67.03 11.43
C ARG A 5 16.14 -65.97 11.91
N PRO A 6 16.44 -65.15 12.93
CA PRO A 6 15.53 -64.08 13.37
C PRO A 6 15.43 -63.00 12.29
N ARG A 7 14.20 -62.58 12.00
CA ARG A 7 13.88 -61.49 11.05
C ARG A 7 14.19 -60.14 11.71
N PRO A 8 14.85 -59.18 11.03
CA PRO A 8 15.06 -57.84 11.58
C PRO A 8 13.71 -57.13 11.78
N PRO A 9 13.56 -56.25 12.80
CA PRO A 9 12.30 -55.57 13.06
C PRO A 9 11.93 -54.65 11.88
N ILE A 10 10.69 -54.86 11.44
CA ILE A 10 10.01 -54.18 10.35
C ILE A 10 9.65 -52.76 10.83
N ILE A 11 10.08 -51.75 10.06
CA ILE A 11 9.57 -50.37 10.00
C ILE A 11 10.15 -49.38 11.03
N ALA A 12 11.21 -48.69 10.59
CA ALA A 12 11.39 -47.27 10.89
C ALA A 12 10.26 -46.50 10.20
N LEU A 13 9.25 -46.04 10.96
CA LEU A 13 8.20 -45.18 10.42
C LEU A 13 8.60 -43.72 10.63
N THR A 14 9.17 -43.13 9.59
CA THR A 14 9.49 -41.71 9.49
C THR A 14 8.24 -40.86 9.72
N ALA A 15 8.38 -39.87 10.61
CA ALA A 15 7.33 -38.91 10.91
C ALA A 15 6.98 -38.10 9.65
N LEU A 16 5.77 -38.28 9.14
CA LEU A 16 5.22 -37.43 8.10
C LEU A 16 4.70 -36.15 8.78
N LEU A 17 5.56 -35.12 8.86
CA LEU A 17 5.06 -33.76 9.05
C LEU A 17 4.28 -33.39 7.79
N ALA A 18 2.96 -33.54 7.83
CA ALA A 18 2.10 -32.90 6.86
C ALA A 18 2.18 -31.39 7.14
N ALA A 19 3.05 -30.70 6.42
CA ALA A 19 2.86 -29.27 6.20
C ALA A 19 1.52 -29.16 5.46
N ALA A 20 0.48 -28.72 6.17
CA ALA A 20 -0.72 -28.25 5.50
C ALA A 20 -0.25 -27.14 4.56
N SER A 21 -0.19 -27.46 3.26
CA SER A 21 0.12 -26.49 2.22
C SER A 21 -0.87 -25.35 2.39
N GLY A 22 -0.32 -24.17 2.69
CA GLY A 22 -1.07 -22.96 2.86
C GLY A 22 -1.98 -22.77 1.66
N CYS A 23 -3.28 -22.79 1.89
CA CYS A 23 -4.15 -21.91 1.16
C CYS A 23 -4.32 -20.68 2.04
N ILE A 24 -3.22 -19.91 2.17
CA ILE A 24 -3.37 -18.52 2.57
C ILE A 24 -3.91 -17.87 1.30
N LEU A 25 -5.20 -17.53 1.31
CA LEU A 25 -5.73 -16.54 0.38
C LEU A 25 -5.01 -15.24 0.71
N ASP A 26 -3.85 -15.06 0.09
CA ASP A 26 -3.08 -13.82 0.12
C ASP A 26 -3.80 -12.86 -0.84
N ALA A 27 -5.02 -12.48 -0.45
CA ALA A 27 -5.62 -11.29 -1.01
C ALA A 27 -4.86 -10.15 -0.35
N ASP A 28 -4.04 -9.44 -1.14
CA ASP A 28 -3.47 -8.17 -0.69
C ASP A 28 -4.57 -7.35 0.00
N PRO A 29 -4.24 -6.65 1.11
CA PRO A 29 -5.21 -5.76 1.71
C PRO A 29 -5.77 -4.82 0.63
N PRO A 30 -7.08 -4.52 0.66
CA PRO A 30 -7.69 -3.68 -0.35
C PRO A 30 -7.00 -2.31 -0.35
N ASN A 31 -6.56 -1.86 -1.53
CA ASN A 31 -5.96 -0.54 -1.68
C ASN A 31 -6.95 0.54 -1.21
N LEU A 32 -6.51 1.38 -0.30
CA LEU A 32 -7.25 2.47 0.30
C LEU A 32 -7.09 3.72 -0.57
N ALA A 33 -8.08 4.61 -0.48
CA ALA A 33 -8.00 5.89 -1.14
C ALA A 33 -7.06 6.83 -0.36
N PRO A 34 -6.34 7.72 -1.05
CA PRO A 34 -5.57 8.75 -0.38
C PRO A 34 -6.48 9.73 0.37
N VAL A 35 -5.95 10.32 1.43
CA VAL A 35 -6.66 11.23 2.32
C VAL A 35 -6.07 12.63 2.20
N ILE A 36 -6.91 13.64 1.95
CA ILE A 36 -6.52 15.04 2.05
C ILE A 36 -6.61 15.46 3.51
N GLU A 37 -5.47 15.78 4.11
CA GLU A 37 -5.36 16.17 5.52
C GLU A 37 -5.59 17.67 5.69
N ALA A 38 -5.11 18.47 4.74
CA ALA A 38 -5.29 19.91 4.75
C ALA A 38 -5.35 20.50 3.34
N LEU A 39 -6.15 21.55 3.20
CA LEU A 39 -6.20 22.40 2.02
C LEU A 39 -6.21 23.87 2.47
N ASN A 40 -5.17 24.61 2.09
CA ASN A 40 -5.01 26.01 2.48
C ASN A 40 -4.80 26.89 1.24
N ALA A 41 -5.36 28.10 1.27
CA ALA A 41 -5.15 29.12 0.26
C ALA A 41 -4.68 30.42 0.94
N MET A 42 -3.55 30.97 0.47
CA MET A 42 -2.97 32.19 1.03
C MET A 42 -2.61 33.19 -0.09
N PRO A 43 -3.24 34.38 -0.13
CA PRO A 43 -4.35 34.81 0.73
C PRO A 43 -5.65 34.08 0.42
N ALA A 44 -6.56 33.99 1.40
CA ALA A 44 -7.86 33.34 1.23
C ALA A 44 -8.85 34.16 0.37
N LEU A 45 -8.64 35.49 0.31
CA LEU A 45 -9.36 36.40 -0.57
C LEU A 45 -8.37 36.99 -1.56
N VAL A 46 -8.75 37.00 -2.84
CA VAL A 46 -7.91 37.47 -3.94
C VAL A 46 -8.62 38.65 -4.60
N GLU A 47 -7.95 39.79 -4.64
CA GLU A 47 -8.42 40.95 -5.40
C GLU A 47 -8.23 40.70 -6.91
N PRO A 48 -8.92 41.47 -7.78
CA PRO A 48 -8.65 41.42 -9.22
C PRO A 48 -7.15 41.53 -9.53
N ASP A 49 -6.70 40.73 -10.50
CA ASP A 49 -5.30 40.67 -10.95
C ASP A 49 -4.25 40.23 -9.90
N SER A 50 -4.69 39.74 -8.74
CA SER A 50 -3.83 39.17 -7.71
C SER A 50 -3.79 37.64 -7.77
N SER A 51 -2.84 37.02 -7.07
CA SER A 51 -2.68 35.56 -7.00
C SER A 51 -2.78 35.03 -5.58
N SER A 52 -3.25 33.79 -5.43
CA SER A 52 -3.19 33.02 -4.18
C SER A 52 -2.46 31.71 -4.40
N VAL A 53 -1.69 31.30 -3.39
CA VAL A 53 -1.04 29.99 -3.37
C VAL A 53 -1.96 29.01 -2.67
N VAL A 54 -2.34 27.95 -3.38
CA VAL A 54 -3.10 26.84 -2.83
C VAL A 54 -2.16 25.68 -2.54
N THR A 55 -2.19 25.18 -1.31
CA THR A 55 -1.38 24.05 -0.84
C THR A 55 -2.30 22.94 -0.35
N ALA A 56 -2.15 21.74 -0.91
CA ALA A 56 -2.76 20.52 -0.39
C ALA A 56 -1.71 19.68 0.36
N GLN A 57 -2.11 19.13 1.49
CA GLN A 57 -1.39 18.07 2.19
C GLN A 57 -2.26 16.83 2.13
N ALA A 58 -1.72 15.76 1.54
CA ALA A 58 -2.41 14.49 1.43
C ALA A 58 -1.43 13.34 1.67
N SER A 59 -1.97 12.22 2.16
CA SER A 59 -1.24 10.99 2.43
C SER A 59 -1.98 9.79 1.85
N ASP A 60 -1.22 8.83 1.35
CA ASP A 60 -1.72 7.50 1.02
C ASP A 60 -1.47 6.58 2.23
N PRO A 61 -2.50 5.89 2.78
CA PRO A 61 -2.31 5.04 3.96
C PRO A 61 -1.28 3.92 3.78
N GLU A 62 -1.07 3.48 2.54
CA GLU A 62 -0.09 2.46 2.15
C GLU A 62 1.26 3.06 1.73
N GLY A 63 1.37 4.39 1.68
CA GLY A 63 2.57 5.12 1.31
C GLY A 63 2.83 5.16 -0.19
N ALA A 64 1.82 4.93 -1.03
CA ALA A 64 1.95 5.12 -2.47
C ALA A 64 2.16 6.60 -2.83
N GLY A 65 2.82 6.83 -3.98
CA GLY A 65 2.99 8.17 -4.52
C GLY A 65 1.65 8.78 -4.94
N LEU A 66 1.50 10.10 -4.78
CA LEU A 66 0.26 10.82 -5.06
C LEU A 66 0.38 11.70 -6.30
N ASP A 67 -0.62 11.60 -7.17
CA ASP A 67 -0.82 12.53 -8.28
C ASP A 67 -1.83 13.62 -7.90
N TYR A 68 -1.46 14.89 -8.13
CA TYR A 68 -2.33 16.03 -7.85
C TYR A 68 -2.90 16.62 -9.14
N ARG A 69 -4.20 16.90 -9.15
CA ARG A 69 -4.89 17.58 -10.26
C ARG A 69 -5.77 18.70 -9.71
N TRP A 70 -5.69 19.86 -10.34
CA TRP A 70 -6.42 21.06 -9.93
C TRP A 70 -7.35 21.52 -11.06
N ASN A 71 -8.59 21.87 -10.72
CA ASN A 71 -9.54 22.46 -11.65
C ASN A 71 -10.26 23.65 -11.01
N THR A 72 -10.62 24.64 -11.82
CA THR A 72 -11.43 25.80 -11.38
C THR A 72 -12.59 26.03 -12.34
N THR A 73 -13.68 26.56 -11.81
CA THR A 73 -14.79 27.08 -12.61
C THR A 73 -14.57 28.52 -13.08
N ALA A 74 -13.57 29.22 -12.52
CA ALA A 74 -13.22 30.60 -12.87
C ALA A 74 -11.73 30.92 -12.59
N GLY A 75 -11.16 31.84 -13.36
CA GLY A 75 -9.72 32.14 -13.28
C GLY A 75 -8.86 31.04 -13.89
N CYS A 76 -7.56 31.07 -13.59
CA CYS A 76 -6.58 30.12 -14.12
C CYS A 76 -5.70 29.58 -12.98
N PHE A 77 -5.33 28.30 -13.07
CA PHE A 77 -4.30 27.71 -12.22
C PHE A 77 -3.00 27.56 -12.99
N THR A 78 -1.90 27.85 -12.30
CA THR A 78 -0.57 27.42 -12.72
C THR A 78 -0.10 26.40 -11.68
N ALA A 79 0.06 25.15 -12.09
CA ALA A 79 0.62 24.12 -11.21
C ALA A 79 2.14 24.34 -11.07
N GLY A 80 2.61 24.47 -9.84
CA GLY A 80 4.03 24.41 -9.50
C GLY A 80 4.32 23.13 -8.74
N PHE A 81 5.38 22.42 -9.11
CA PHE A 81 5.94 21.35 -8.28
C PHE A 81 7.01 21.98 -7.40
N TYR A 82 6.79 22.02 -6.08
CA TYR A 82 7.83 22.38 -5.12
C TYR A 82 8.39 21.07 -4.56
N GLU A 83 9.57 20.65 -5.02
CA GLU A 83 10.30 19.62 -4.29
C GLU A 83 10.86 20.27 -3.03
N ALA A 84 10.53 19.73 -1.85
CA ALA A 84 11.18 20.14 -0.61
C ALA A 84 12.66 19.74 -0.71
N ILE A 85 13.54 20.75 -0.67
CA ILE A 85 15.01 20.62 -0.69
C ILE A 85 15.50 20.02 0.62
#